data_AF-A0A838SAL4-F1
#
_entry.id   AF-A0A838SAL4-F1
#
_cell.length_a   1.000
_cell.length_b   1.000
_cell.length_c   1.000
_cell.angle_alpha   90.00
_cell.angle_beta   90.00
_cell.angle_gamma   90.00
#
_symmetry.space_group_name_H-M   'P 1'
#
loop_
_entity.id
_entity.type
_entity.pdbx_description
1 polymer ?
#
loop_
_entity_poly.entity_id
_entity_poly.type
_entity_poly.pdbx_seq_one_letter_code
_entity_poly.pdbx_strand_id
1 'polypeptide(L)'
;MKLVLIQSLGIWVLFIVLTILYAGNGLAQVSGELGEMDRLEQQAEEAIANGDPEGAALSIGKAALMANILAQKEEHQQTRFLYQAAETLFRGQEQGYRAFALFERAGGQPPASKGVCQYLSHAAEKVKQSKNDLKALEDFANKPLRDRQQRHIGKTQEWERLLQGLQQDLSC
;
A
#
# COMPACT_ATOMS: atom_id res chain seq x y z
N MET A 1 -44.20 5.51 -43.64
CA MET A 1 -43.53 4.43 -42.86
C MET A 1 -41.99 4.51 -42.82
N LYS A 2 -41.34 5.61 -43.25
CA LYS A 2 -39.86 5.76 -43.17
C LYS A 2 -39.38 6.62 -41.98
N LEU A 3 -40.25 7.43 -41.38
CA LEU A 3 -39.86 8.30 -40.25
C LEU A 3 -39.68 7.57 -38.91
N VAL A 4 -40.37 6.44 -38.69
CA VAL A 4 -40.33 5.71 -37.40
C VAL A 4 -39.02 4.93 -37.23
N LEU A 5 -38.40 4.48 -38.34
CA LEU A 5 -37.13 3.73 -38.27
C LEU A 5 -35.94 4.62 -37.84
N ILE A 6 -35.95 5.91 -38.19
CA ILE A 6 -34.84 6.83 -37.88
C ILE A 6 -34.85 7.22 -36.39
N GLN A 7 -36.03 7.34 -35.77
CA GLN A 7 -36.14 7.60 -34.32
C GLN A 7 -35.65 6.42 -33.46
N SER A 8 -35.84 5.18 -33.93
CA SER A 8 -35.34 3.98 -33.23
C SER A 8 -33.81 3.96 -33.19
N LEU A 9 -33.14 4.20 -34.32
CA LEU A 9 -31.67 4.18 -34.43
C LEU A 9 -30.99 5.20 -33.50
N GLY A 10 -31.56 6.40 -33.34
CA GLY A 10 -31.02 7.42 -32.44
C GLY A 10 -31.05 7.01 -30.95
N ILE A 11 -32.09 6.29 -30.53
CA ILE A 11 -32.24 5.81 -29.15
C ILE A 11 -31.21 4.71 -28.83
N TRP A 12 -30.95 3.80 -29.78
CA TRP A 12 -29.96 2.74 -29.62
C TRP A 12 -28.52 3.28 -29.55
N VAL A 13 -28.19 4.28 -30.37
CA VAL A 13 -26.87 4.94 -30.31
C VAL A 13 -26.69 5.67 -28.97
N LEU A 14 -27.73 6.36 -28.49
CA LEU A 14 -27.69 7.04 -27.20
C LEU A 14 -27.51 6.06 -26.04
N PHE A 15 -28.16 4.89 -26.09
CA PHE A 15 -27.99 3.82 -25.10
C PHE A 15 -26.58 3.22 -25.10
N ILE A 16 -25.98 3.01 -26.27
CA ILE A 16 -24.61 2.47 -26.40
C ILE A 16 -23.57 3.46 -25.87
N VAL A 17 -23.73 4.76 -26.14
CA VAL A 17 -22.83 5.80 -25.60
C VAL A 17 -22.96 5.88 -24.07
N LEU A 18 -24.16 5.75 -23.52
CA LEU A 18 -24.38 5.78 -22.07
C LEU A 18 -23.75 4.57 -21.34
N THR A 19 -23.77 3.39 -21.94
CA THR A 19 -23.19 2.18 -21.33
C THR A 19 -21.67 2.19 -21.35
N ILE A 20 -21.04 2.74 -22.40
CA ILE A 20 -19.58 2.87 -22.48
C ILE A 20 -19.06 3.86 -21.42
N LEU A 21 -19.79 4.95 -21.16
CA LEU A 21 -19.43 5.93 -20.13
C LEU A 21 -19.47 5.35 -18.71
N TYR A 22 -20.39 4.44 -18.41
CA TYR A 22 -20.48 3.83 -17.07
C TYR A 22 -19.41 2.76 -16.81
N ALA A 23 -19.04 1.97 -17.83
CA ALA A 23 -18.05 0.90 -17.66
C ALA A 23 -16.60 1.41 -17.55
N GLY A 24 -16.26 2.54 -18.18
CA GLY A 24 -14.88 3.06 -18.23
C GLY A 24 -14.36 3.67 -16.92
N ASN A 25 -15.26 4.18 -16.05
CA ASN A 25 -14.84 4.92 -14.85
C ASN A 25 -14.19 4.02 -13.79
N GLY A 26 -14.64 2.77 -13.63
CA GLY A 26 -14.11 1.85 -12.61
C GLY A 26 -12.66 1.43 -12.87
N LEU A 27 -12.33 1.10 -14.12
CA LEU A 27 -10.97 0.67 -14.50
C LEU A 27 -9.95 1.82 -14.44
N ALA A 28 -10.35 3.03 -14.87
CA ALA A 28 -9.49 4.21 -14.78
C ALA A 28 -9.22 4.62 -13.33
N GLN A 29 -10.22 4.51 -12.45
CA GLN A 29 -10.08 4.86 -11.04
C GLN A 29 -9.16 3.90 -10.28
N VAL A 30 -9.27 2.58 -10.49
CA VAL A 30 -8.38 1.58 -9.87
C VAL A 30 -6.93 1.74 -10.36
N SER A 31 -6.75 2.07 -11.64
CA SER A 31 -5.42 2.38 -12.18
C SER A 31 -4.81 3.64 -11.55
N GLY A 32 -5.63 4.64 -11.22
CA GLY A 32 -5.18 5.85 -10.52
C GLY A 32 -4.80 5.59 -9.07
N GLU A 33 -5.56 4.78 -8.35
CA GLU A 33 -5.30 4.43 -6.95
C GLU A 33 -4.04 3.58 -6.79
N LEU A 34 -3.80 2.65 -7.72
CA LEU A 34 -2.56 1.87 -7.75
C LEU A 34 -1.34 2.77 -8.00
N GLY A 35 -1.44 3.69 -8.97
CA GLY A 35 -0.37 4.64 -9.26
C GLY A 35 -0.08 5.58 -8.09
N GLU A 36 -1.12 6.06 -7.41
CA GLU A 36 -0.97 6.92 -6.23
C GLU A 36 -0.37 6.17 -5.04
N MET A 37 -0.73 4.91 -4.83
CA MET A 37 -0.10 4.06 -3.81
C MET A 37 1.40 3.92 -4.04
N ASP A 38 1.82 3.60 -5.27
CA ASP A 38 3.24 3.46 -5.63
C ASP A 38 4.00 4.79 -5.49
N ARG A 39 3.36 5.91 -5.88
CA ARG A 39 3.92 7.25 -5.73
C ARG A 39 4.14 7.62 -4.26
N LEU A 40 3.18 7.28 -3.39
CA LEU A 40 3.26 7.54 -1.95
C LEU A 40 4.31 6.67 -1.25
N GLU A 41 4.49 5.44 -1.71
CA GLU A 41 5.57 4.56 -1.26
C GLU A 41 6.94 5.16 -1.61
N GLN A 42 7.14 5.59 -2.87
CA GLN A 42 8.37 6.27 -3.28
C GLN A 42 8.59 7.57 -2.51
N GLN A 43 7.54 8.37 -2.31
CA GLN A 43 7.62 9.60 -1.54
C GLN A 43 8.07 9.35 -0.09
N ALA A 44 7.68 8.22 0.50
CA ALA A 44 8.15 7.85 1.83
C ALA A 44 9.65 7.51 1.85
N GLU A 45 10.14 6.80 0.84
CA GLU A 45 11.57 6.49 0.67
C GLU A 45 12.42 7.75 0.45
N GLU A 46 11.92 8.69 -0.35
CA GLU A 46 12.57 9.98 -0.57
C GLU A 46 12.59 10.82 0.72
N ALA A 47 11.49 10.84 1.49
CA ALA A 47 11.42 11.57 2.74
C ALA A 47 12.43 11.02 3.77
N ILE A 48 12.50 9.69 3.97
CA ILE A 48 13.47 9.13 4.92
C ILE A 48 14.91 9.33 4.45
N ALA A 49 15.19 9.25 3.14
CA ALA A 49 16.52 9.52 2.58
C ALA A 49 16.97 10.97 2.82
N ASN A 50 16.02 11.91 2.93
CA ASN A 50 16.26 13.32 3.26
C ASN A 50 16.28 13.61 4.76
N GLY A 51 16.20 12.58 5.62
CA GLY A 51 16.18 12.74 7.08
C GLY A 51 14.84 13.26 7.62
N ASP A 52 13.74 13.02 6.91
CA ASP A 52 12.38 13.36 7.35
C ASP A 52 11.55 12.09 7.64
N PRO A 53 11.72 11.49 8.83
CA PRO A 53 10.94 10.31 9.20
C PRO A 53 9.46 10.60 9.46
N GLU A 54 9.09 11.84 9.78
CA GLU A 54 7.69 12.22 9.95
C GLU A 54 6.97 12.27 8.59
N GLY A 55 7.61 12.88 7.58
CA GLY A 55 7.15 12.87 6.20
C GLY A 55 7.12 11.46 5.61
N ALA A 56 8.10 10.62 5.94
CA ALA A 56 8.12 9.22 5.55
C ALA A 56 6.93 8.44 6.14
N ALA A 57 6.70 8.59 7.45
CA ALA A 57 5.55 7.97 8.14
C ALA A 57 4.21 8.41 7.55
N LEU A 58 4.05 9.71 7.26
CA LEU A 58 2.82 10.25 6.68
C LEU A 58 2.58 9.69 5.27
N SER A 59 3.60 9.68 4.43
CA SER A 59 3.49 9.23 3.04
C SER A 59 3.18 7.75 2.96
N ILE A 60 3.90 6.92 3.72
CA ILE A 60 3.65 5.47 3.72
C ILE A 60 2.32 5.11 4.40
N GLY A 61 1.89 5.88 5.40
CA GLY A 61 0.56 5.73 6.01
C GLY A 61 -0.58 6.02 5.02
N LYS A 62 -0.39 6.96 4.09
CA LYS A 62 -1.32 7.18 2.97
C LYS A 62 -1.25 6.05 1.94
N ALA A 63 -0.06 5.51 1.65
CA ALA A 63 0.06 4.33 0.80
C ALA A 63 -0.70 3.13 1.39
N ALA A 64 -0.62 2.92 2.70
CA ALA A 64 -1.41 1.91 3.42
C ALA A 64 -2.92 2.10 3.22
N LEU A 65 -3.40 3.35 3.30
CA LEU A 65 -4.80 3.66 3.04
C LEU A 65 -5.20 3.33 1.59
N MET A 66 -4.34 3.63 0.61
CA MET A 66 -4.61 3.30 -0.79
C MET A 66 -4.63 1.78 -1.02
N ALA A 67 -3.72 1.03 -0.38
CA ALA A 67 -3.73 -0.43 -0.43
C ALA A 67 -5.06 -1.01 0.11
N ASN A 68 -5.59 -0.47 1.21
CA ASN A 68 -6.90 -0.86 1.74
C ASN A 68 -8.04 -0.54 0.75
N ILE A 69 -8.02 0.65 0.13
CA ILE A 69 -9.03 1.03 -0.87
C ILE A 69 -9.01 0.06 -2.06
N LEU A 70 -7.82 -0.29 -2.55
CA LEU A 70 -7.65 -1.27 -3.62
C LEU A 70 -8.18 -2.65 -3.20
N ALA A 71 -7.86 -3.11 -1.98
CA ALA A 71 -8.38 -4.37 -1.46
C ALA A 71 -9.92 -4.41 -1.40
N GLN A 72 -10.56 -3.32 -0.97
CA GLN A 72 -12.02 -3.24 -0.87
C GLN A 72 -12.72 -3.28 -2.24
N LYS A 73 -12.06 -2.78 -3.28
CA LYS A 73 -12.59 -2.75 -4.65
C LYS A 73 -12.29 -4.00 -5.46
N GLU A 74 -11.34 -4.80 -5.01
CA GLU A 74 -10.88 -5.98 -5.72
C GLU A 74 -11.84 -7.16 -5.55
N GLU A 75 -12.30 -7.70 -6.67
CA GLU A 75 -13.21 -8.86 -6.69
C GLU A 75 -12.43 -10.16 -6.54
N HIS A 76 -11.23 -10.24 -7.12
CA HIS A 76 -10.42 -11.45 -7.10
C HIS A 76 -9.77 -11.66 -5.73
N GLN A 77 -10.14 -12.74 -5.03
CA GLN A 77 -9.73 -13.00 -3.64
C GLN A 77 -8.21 -12.93 -3.42
N GLN A 78 -7.43 -13.55 -4.30
CA GLN A 78 -5.97 -13.56 -4.18
C GLN A 78 -5.38 -12.15 -4.31
N THR A 79 -5.92 -11.34 -5.21
CA THR A 79 -5.47 -9.97 -5.44
C THR A 79 -5.89 -9.05 -4.29
N ARG A 80 -7.09 -9.26 -3.73
CA ARG A 80 -7.52 -8.60 -2.50
C ARG A 80 -6.56 -8.89 -1.36
N PHE A 81 -6.18 -10.15 -1.17
CA PHE A 81 -5.24 -10.54 -0.12
C PHE A 81 -3.83 -9.98 -0.34
N LEU A 82 -3.37 -9.84 -1.59
CA LEU A 82 -2.14 -9.14 -1.92
C LEU A 82 -2.17 -7.69 -1.40
N TYR A 83 -3.25 -6.95 -1.66
CA TYR A 83 -3.38 -5.57 -1.20
C TYR A 83 -3.57 -5.45 0.32
N GLN A 84 -4.27 -6.38 0.98
CA GLN A 84 -4.36 -6.42 2.44
C GLN A 84 -2.99 -6.67 3.10
N ALA A 85 -2.19 -7.56 2.50
CA ALA A 85 -0.84 -7.81 2.98
C ALA A 85 0.06 -6.58 2.74
N ALA A 86 -0.10 -5.88 1.61
CA ALA A 86 0.59 -4.62 1.35
C ALA A 86 0.20 -3.51 2.34
N GLU A 87 -1.08 -3.35 2.66
CA GLU A 87 -1.54 -2.45 3.73
C GLU A 87 -0.82 -2.78 5.05
N THR A 88 -0.79 -4.06 5.42
CA THR A 88 -0.18 -4.52 6.67
C THR A 88 1.31 -4.19 6.72
N LEU A 89 2.03 -4.39 5.59
CA LEU A 89 3.42 -3.98 5.44
C LEU A 89 3.58 -2.47 5.65
N PHE A 90 2.83 -1.67 4.90
CA PHE A 90 2.93 -0.21 4.95
C PHE A 90 2.59 0.37 6.33
N ARG A 91 1.66 -0.25 7.07
CA ARG A 91 1.39 0.09 8.48
C ARG A 91 2.55 -0.26 9.40
N GLY A 92 3.26 -1.35 9.13
CA GLY A 92 4.50 -1.68 9.84
C GLY A 92 5.59 -0.63 9.60
N GLN A 93 5.78 -0.24 8.34
CA GLN A 93 6.74 0.81 7.95
C GLN A 93 6.39 2.16 8.57
N GLU A 94 5.11 2.55 8.54
CA GLU A 94 4.60 3.75 9.20
C GLU A 94 4.98 3.77 10.68
N GLN A 95 4.76 2.67 11.40
CA GLN A 95 5.10 2.57 12.82
C GLN A 95 6.61 2.64 13.06
N GLY A 96 7.42 2.02 12.20
CA GLY A 96 8.88 2.10 12.27
C GLY A 96 9.40 3.53 12.09
N TYR A 97 8.92 4.23 11.06
CA TYR A 97 9.27 5.64 10.83
C TYR A 97 8.80 6.54 11.98
N ARG A 98 7.60 6.34 12.51
CA ARG A 98 7.12 7.07 13.69
C ARG A 98 8.01 6.81 14.91
N ALA A 99 8.47 5.58 15.11
CA ALA A 99 9.39 5.25 16.20
C ALA A 99 10.70 6.04 16.07
N PHE A 100 11.24 6.09 14.85
CA PHE A 100 12.46 6.83 14.56
C PHE A 100 12.29 8.35 14.78
N ALA A 101 11.21 8.94 14.25
CA ALA A 101 10.88 10.35 14.49
C ALA A 101 10.74 10.68 15.99
N LEU A 102 10.08 9.80 16.76
CA LEU A 102 9.93 9.95 18.20
C LEU A 102 11.27 9.87 18.93
N PHE A 103 12.16 8.96 18.49
CA PHE A 103 13.48 8.82 19.06
C PHE A 103 14.35 10.05 18.80
N GLU A 104 14.38 10.56 17.57
CA GLU A 104 15.11 11.78 17.21
C GLU A 104 14.60 12.99 18.00
N ARG A 105 13.27 13.16 18.11
CA ARG A 105 12.66 14.24 18.89
C ARG A 105 12.99 14.16 20.38
N ALA A 106 13.23 12.95 20.90
CA ALA A 106 13.65 12.72 22.28
C ALA A 106 15.16 12.92 22.53
N GLY A 107 15.92 13.34 21.51
CA GLY A 107 17.36 13.61 21.61
C GLY A 107 18.25 12.49 21.08
N GLY A 108 17.69 11.41 20.53
CA GLY A 108 18.44 10.41 19.77
C GLY A 108 19.46 9.61 20.56
N GLN A 109 19.30 9.47 21.88
CA GLN A 109 20.22 8.73 22.74
C GLN A 109 19.58 7.45 23.29
N PRO A 110 20.21 6.27 23.10
CA PRO A 110 19.80 5.06 23.78
C PRO A 110 20.01 5.16 25.31
N PRO A 111 19.20 4.47 26.13
CA PRO A 111 18.07 3.64 25.73
C PRO A 111 16.88 4.47 25.25
N ALA A 112 16.20 3.99 24.21
CA ALA A 112 14.99 4.62 23.74
C ALA A 112 13.86 4.54 24.77
N SER A 113 12.91 5.47 24.68
CA SER A 113 11.75 5.46 25.56
C SER A 113 10.89 4.21 25.33
N LYS A 114 10.13 3.81 26.36
CA LYS A 114 9.15 2.71 26.27
C LYS A 114 8.20 2.86 25.07
N GLY A 115 7.78 4.10 24.76
CA GLY A 115 6.92 4.39 23.63
C GLY A 115 7.58 4.06 22.29
N VAL A 116 8.85 4.45 22.10
CA VAL A 116 9.63 4.12 20.89
C VAL A 116 9.75 2.60 20.73
N CYS A 117 10.13 1.89 21.80
CA CYS A 117 10.25 0.43 21.75
C CYS A 117 8.92 -0.27 21.46
N GLN A 118 7.80 0.23 21.98
CA GLN A 118 6.47 -0.27 21.63
C GLN A 118 6.14 -0.08 20.14
N TYR A 119 6.44 1.10 19.57
CA TYR A 119 6.25 1.33 18.14
C TYR A 119 7.09 0.36 17.29
N LEU A 120 8.36 0.12 17.66
CA LEU A 120 9.22 -0.83 16.95
C LEU A 120 8.72 -2.27 17.07
N SER A 121 8.24 -2.67 18.25
CA SER A 121 7.64 -4.01 18.44
C SER A 121 6.42 -4.21 17.56
N HIS A 122 5.50 -3.23 17.54
CA HIS A 122 4.31 -3.32 16.69
C HIS A 122 4.65 -3.28 15.20
N ALA A 123 5.64 -2.48 14.81
CA ALA A 123 6.15 -2.47 13.45
C ALA A 123 6.64 -3.87 13.05
N ALA A 124 7.45 -4.52 13.90
CA ALA A 124 7.99 -5.84 13.64
C ALA A 124 6.90 -6.91 13.54
N GLU A 125 5.89 -6.87 14.41
CA GLU A 125 4.72 -7.75 14.36
C GLU A 125 3.98 -7.62 13.02
N LYS A 126 3.72 -6.39 12.56
CA LYS A 126 3.02 -6.13 11.30
C LYS A 126 3.83 -6.59 10.08
N VAL A 127 5.12 -6.27 10.04
CA VAL A 127 5.98 -6.68 8.91
C VAL A 127 6.04 -8.21 8.85
N LYS A 128 6.18 -8.88 10.00
CA LYS A 128 6.16 -10.35 10.08
C LYS A 128 4.82 -10.94 9.63
N GLN A 129 3.70 -10.34 10.04
CA GLN A 129 2.36 -10.74 9.61
C GLN A 129 2.24 -10.63 8.08
N SER A 130 2.56 -9.46 7.51
CA SER A 130 2.51 -9.24 6.07
C SER A 130 3.38 -10.23 5.30
N LYS A 131 4.59 -10.53 5.78
CA LYS A 131 5.46 -11.54 5.18
C LYS A 131 4.80 -12.91 5.12
N ASN A 132 4.15 -13.32 6.20
CA ASN A 132 3.47 -14.61 6.26
C ASN A 132 2.28 -14.64 5.30
N ASP A 133 1.48 -13.57 5.27
CA ASP A 133 0.33 -13.45 4.39
C ASP A 133 0.76 -13.47 2.91
N LEU A 134 1.80 -12.72 2.53
CA LEU A 134 2.34 -12.69 1.17
C LEU A 134 2.89 -14.04 0.71
N LYS A 135 3.53 -14.79 1.62
CA LYS A 135 4.08 -16.13 1.34
C LYS A 135 3.03 -17.22 1.30
N ALA A 136 1.86 -16.99 1.92
CA ALA A 136 0.74 -17.91 1.87
C ALA A 136 -0.05 -17.81 0.55
N LEU A 137 0.12 -16.70 -0.19
CA LEU A 137 -0.48 -16.56 -1.52
C LEU A 137 0.23 -17.45 -2.53
N GLU A 138 -0.57 -18.08 -3.40
CA GLU A 138 -0.05 -18.73 -4.60
C GLU A 138 0.62 -17.69 -5.52
N ASP A 139 1.48 -18.16 -6.42
CA ASP A 139 2.11 -17.29 -7.41
C ASP A 139 1.07 -16.79 -8.42
N PHE A 140 1.06 -15.49 -8.68
CA PHE A 140 0.18 -14.91 -9.70
C PHE A 140 0.66 -15.28 -11.11
N ALA A 141 -0.26 -15.77 -11.96
CA ALA A 141 0.00 -15.93 -13.38
C ALA A 141 0.26 -14.56 -14.06
N ASN A 142 -0.48 -13.53 -13.63
CA ASN A 142 -0.31 -12.15 -14.07
C ASN A 142 1.05 -11.60 -13.62
N LYS A 143 1.90 -11.25 -14.60
CA LYS A 143 3.28 -10.78 -14.32
C LYS A 143 3.31 -9.53 -13.42
N PRO A 144 2.57 -8.44 -13.70
CA PRO A 144 2.52 -7.28 -12.78
C PRO A 144 2.18 -7.63 -11.32
N LEU A 145 1.19 -8.48 -11.08
CA LEU A 145 0.80 -8.88 -9.72
C LEU A 145 1.88 -9.74 -9.05
N ARG A 146 2.50 -10.65 -9.81
CA ARG A 146 3.61 -11.48 -9.32
C ARG A 146 4.83 -10.62 -8.95
N ASP A 147 5.21 -9.69 -9.82
CA ASP A 147 6.33 -8.78 -9.57
C ASP A 147 6.07 -7.92 -8.33
N ARG A 148 4.82 -7.49 -8.12
CA ARG A 148 4.38 -6.77 -6.91
C ARG A 148 4.46 -7.63 -5.65
N GLN A 149 3.95 -8.86 -5.69
CA GLN A 149 4.06 -9.81 -4.58
C GLN A 149 5.53 -10.01 -4.18
N GLN A 150 6.41 -10.27 -5.16
CA GLN A 150 7.84 -10.47 -4.90
C GLN A 150 8.52 -9.20 -4.35
N ARG A 151 8.16 -8.02 -4.85
CA ARG A 151 8.65 -6.74 -4.31
C ARG A 151 8.25 -6.57 -2.84
N HIS A 152 6.98 -6.83 -2.49
CA HIS A 152 6.52 -6.72 -1.11
C HIS A 152 7.16 -7.78 -0.20
N ILE A 153 7.36 -9.01 -0.69
CA ILE A 153 8.14 -10.03 0.04
C ILE A 153 9.55 -9.54 0.31
N GLY A 154 10.25 -8.99 -0.70
CA GLY A 154 11.58 -8.39 -0.53
C GLY A 154 11.59 -7.31 0.55
N LYS A 155 10.65 -6.36 0.46
CA LYS A 155 10.50 -5.28 1.45
C LYS A 155 10.23 -5.79 2.86
N THR A 156 9.42 -6.83 3.04
CA THR A 156 9.20 -7.39 4.38
C THR A 156 10.50 -7.91 4.99
N GLN A 157 11.37 -8.56 4.20
CA GLN A 157 12.63 -9.10 4.70
C GLN A 157 13.64 -7.99 5.04
N GLU A 158 13.67 -6.93 4.23
CA GLU A 158 14.48 -5.74 4.51
C GLU A 158 14.04 -5.07 5.80
N TRP A 159 12.72 -4.88 5.96
CA TRP A 159 12.16 -4.23 7.14
C TRP A 159 12.27 -5.06 8.41
N GLU A 160 12.16 -6.39 8.34
CA GLU A 160 12.43 -7.24 9.50
C GLU A 160 13.86 -7.07 10.00
N ARG A 161 14.83 -7.06 9.09
CA ARG A 161 16.25 -6.84 9.43
C ARG A 161 16.47 -5.43 10.00
N LEU A 162 15.89 -4.41 9.38
CA LEU A 162 15.97 -3.04 9.84
C LEU A 162 15.41 -2.89 11.25
N LEU A 163 14.19 -3.38 11.50
CA LEU A 163 13.52 -3.25 12.79
C LEU A 163 14.23 -4.02 13.89
N GLN A 164 14.75 -5.22 13.59
CA GLN A 164 15.58 -5.97 14.53
C GLN A 164 16.87 -5.21 14.89
N GLY A 165 17.54 -4.61 13.90
CA GLY A 165 18.71 -3.77 14.12
C GLY A 165 18.38 -2.55 14.98
N LEU A 166 17.31 -1.82 14.65
CA LEU A 166 16.85 -0.67 15.43
C LEU A 166 16.51 -1.04 16.86
N GLN A 167 15.86 -2.17 17.12
CA GLN A 167 15.58 -2.60 18.48
C GLN A 167 16.88 -2.81 19.28
N GLN A 168 17.89 -3.44 18.68
CA GLN A 168 19.19 -3.66 19.31
C GLN A 168 19.95 -2.34 19.53
N ASP A 169 20.05 -1.50 18.50
CA ASP A 169 20.81 -0.24 18.53
C ASP A 169 20.22 0.78 19.50
N LEU A 170 18.89 0.75 19.67
CA LEU A 170 18.15 1.64 20.56
C LEU A 170 18.00 1.09 21.98
N SER A 171 18.59 -0.08 22.26
CA SER A 171 18.47 -0.80 23.53
C SER A 171 17.02 -1.02 23.97
N CYS A 172 16.19 -1.38 23.00
CA CYS A 172 14.95 -2.11 23.23
C CYS A 172 15.27 -3.60 23.41
#